data_AF-A0A2K2TPF6-F1
#
_entry.id   AF-A0A2K2TPF6-F1
#
_cell.length_a   1.000
_cell.length_b   1.000
_cell.length_c   1.000
_cell.angle_alpha   90.00
_cell.angle_beta   90.00
_cell.angle_gamma   90.00
#
_symmetry.space_group_name_H-M   'P 1'
#
loop_
_entity.id
_entity.type
_entity.pdbx_description
1 polymer ?
#
loop_
_entity_poly.entity_id
_entity_poly.type
_entity_poly.pdbx_seq_one_letter_code
_entity_poly.pdbx_strand_id
1 'polypeptide(L)'
;MKAKGIVLTILSAVIYGFTPVIGRMTYTMGSNGITLAFFRYLFVLPFLFILALMKKENMKLSGKQLRAIVEVSLGCSFTVALLYSSYSYTAVGTATTIHFMYPLWVSLAISMIFREKPEKPQAVS
;
A
#
# COMPACT_ATOMS: atom_id res chain seq x y z
N MET A 1 3.87 -28.65 -3.47
CA MET A 1 3.39 -27.34 -3.97
C MET A 1 2.62 -26.59 -2.88
N LYS A 2 1.53 -27.14 -2.31
CA LYS A 2 0.69 -26.46 -1.27
C LYS A 2 1.46 -26.03 0.00
N ALA A 3 2.24 -26.93 0.61
CA ALA A 3 2.97 -26.62 1.85
C ALA A 3 4.03 -25.51 1.68
N LYS A 4 4.79 -25.53 0.57
CA LYS A 4 5.77 -24.48 0.26
C LYS A 4 5.09 -23.12 0.05
N GLY A 5 3.94 -23.09 -0.64
CA GLY A 5 3.14 -21.87 -0.80
C GLY A 5 2.65 -21.32 0.53
N ILE A 6 2.11 -22.17 1.41
CA ILE A 6 1.66 -21.77 2.75
C ILE A 6 2.81 -21.14 3.55
N VAL A 7 3.98 -21.79 3.58
CA VAL A 7 5.15 -21.28 4.31
C VAL A 7 5.61 -19.93 3.75
N LEU A 8 5.69 -19.78 2.42
CA LEU A 8 6.05 -18.51 1.78
C LEU A 8 5.03 -17.40 2.08
N THR A 9 3.74 -17.71 2.07
CA THR A 9 2.69 -16.75 2.42
C THR A 9 2.82 -16.31 3.89
N ILE A 10 3.01 -17.24 4.82
CA ILE A 10 3.22 -16.93 6.24
C ILE A 10 4.45 -16.02 6.42
N LEU A 11 5.58 -16.38 5.82
CA LEU A 11 6.80 -15.57 5.85
C LEU A 11 6.55 -14.16 5.31
N SER A 12 5.89 -14.04 4.17
CA SER A 12 5.57 -12.74 3.58
C SER A 12 4.66 -11.90 4.48
N ALA A 13 3.66 -12.52 5.12
CA ALA A 13 2.74 -11.84 6.03
C ALA A 13 3.46 -11.33 7.29
N VAL A 14 4.37 -12.14 7.85
CA VAL A 14 5.20 -11.74 8.99
C VAL A 14 6.09 -10.56 8.61
N ILE A 15 6.84 -10.65 7.50
CA ILE A 15 7.71 -9.56 7.04
C ILE A 15 6.89 -8.28 6.81
N TYR A 16 5.73 -8.39 6.17
CA TYR A 16 4.85 -7.26 5.92
C TYR A 16 4.31 -6.62 7.22
N GLY A 17 3.93 -7.43 8.20
CA GLY A 17 3.45 -6.95 9.51
C GLY A 17 4.52 -6.21 10.32
N PHE A 18 5.78 -6.64 10.25
CA PHE A 18 6.90 -5.98 10.94
C PHE A 18 7.40 -4.71 10.23
N THR A 19 7.19 -4.60 8.92
CA THR A 19 7.67 -3.47 8.09
C THR A 19 7.36 -2.08 8.70
N PRO A 20 6.11 -1.75 9.06
CA PRO A 20 5.81 -0.42 9.59
C PRO A 20 6.37 -0.19 11.01
N VAL A 21 6.60 -1.26 11.79
CA VAL A 21 7.24 -1.19 13.11
C VAL A 21 8.70 -0.78 12.94
N ILE A 22 9.44 -1.47 12.08
CA ILE A 22 10.83 -1.15 11.74
C ILE A 22 10.92 0.27 11.14
N GLY A 23 9.97 0.62 10.26
CA GLY A 23 9.86 1.97 9.70
C GLY A 23 9.75 3.06 10.78
N ARG A 24 8.88 2.88 11.77
CA ARG A 24 8.74 3.84 12.88
C ARG A 24 9.98 3.89 13.77
N MET A 25 10.72 2.81 13.94
CA MET A 25 11.99 2.84 14.70
C MET A 25 12.99 3.82 14.08
N THR A 26 12.96 4.04 12.77
CA THR A 26 13.83 5.05 12.13
C THR A 26 13.51 6.48 12.58
N TYR A 27 12.32 6.74 13.13
CA TYR A 27 11.93 8.09 13.56
C TYR A 27 12.73 8.52 14.80
N THR A 28 13.12 7.58 15.67
CA THR A 28 13.99 7.89 16.82
C THR A 28 15.42 8.20 16.40
N MET A 29 15.78 7.89 15.16
CA MET A 29 17.09 8.18 14.54
C MET A 29 17.08 9.50 13.76
N GLY A 30 16.02 10.30 13.86
CA GLY A 30 15.88 11.59 13.16
C GLY A 30 15.12 11.53 11.83
N SER A 31 14.59 10.36 11.45
CA SER A 31 13.69 10.23 10.30
C SER A 31 12.26 10.71 10.62
N ASN A 32 11.44 10.87 9.59
CA ASN A 32 10.01 11.17 9.73
C ASN A 32 9.20 10.45 8.65
N GLY A 33 7.88 10.54 8.72
CA GLY A 33 7.01 9.82 7.80
C GLY A 33 7.14 10.20 6.34
N ILE A 34 7.50 11.44 6.04
CA ILE A 34 7.73 11.92 4.67
C ILE A 34 9.03 11.31 4.13
N THR A 35 10.09 11.35 4.93
CA THR A 35 11.41 10.81 4.58
C THR A 35 11.33 9.30 4.34
N LEU A 36 10.61 8.58 5.22
CA LEU A 36 10.37 7.15 5.06
C LEU A 36 9.55 6.82 3.80
N ALA A 37 8.48 7.59 3.53
CA ALA A 37 7.69 7.43 2.31
C ALA A 37 8.53 7.69 1.05
N PHE A 38 9.35 8.74 1.06
CA PHE A 38 10.26 9.07 -0.03
C PHE A 38 11.23 7.92 -0.32
N PHE A 39 11.94 7.41 0.70
CA PHE A 39 12.89 6.31 0.52
C PHE A 39 12.21 5.03 0.04
N ARG A 40 10.99 4.74 0.51
CA ARG A 40 10.20 3.59 0.03
C ARG A 40 9.98 3.66 -1.49
N TYR A 41 9.61 4.81 -2.02
CA TYR A 41 9.44 4.98 -3.47
C TYR A 41 10.78 5.00 -4.20
N LEU A 42 11.79 5.66 -3.63
CA LEU A 42 13.13 5.74 -4.22
C LEU A 42 13.76 4.37 -4.42
N PHE A 43 13.62 3.45 -3.47
CA PHE A 43 14.20 2.10 -3.59
C PHE A 43 13.39 1.17 -4.51
N VAL A 44 12.08 1.37 -4.62
CA VAL A 44 11.22 0.57 -5.51
C VAL A 44 11.44 0.95 -6.98
N LEU A 45 11.70 2.23 -7.27
CA LEU A 45 11.85 2.74 -8.64
C LEU A 45 12.96 2.04 -9.46
N PRO A 46 14.22 1.93 -8.98
CA PRO A 46 15.28 1.22 -9.70
C PRO A 46 14.92 -0.25 -9.95
N PHE A 47 14.31 -0.91 -8.96
CA PHE A 47 13.92 -2.31 -9.08
C PHE A 47 12.86 -2.50 -10.18
N LEU A 48 11.81 -1.66 -10.19
CA LEU A 48 10.79 -1.68 -11.23
C LEU A 48 11.38 -1.33 -12.61
N PHE A 49 12.30 -0.37 -12.66
CA PHE A 49 12.94 0.05 -13.91
C PHE A 49 13.79 -1.07 -14.50
N ILE A 50 14.62 -1.74 -13.69
CA ILE A 50 15.42 -2.90 -14.13
C ILE A 50 14.50 -4.02 -14.63
N LEU A 51 13.40 -4.32 -13.91
CA LEU A 51 12.43 -5.32 -14.36
C LEU A 51 11.78 -4.96 -15.70
N ALA A 52 11.44 -3.68 -15.91
CA ALA A 52 10.88 -3.21 -17.18
C ALA A 52 11.87 -3.38 -18.35
N LEU A 53 13.15 -3.06 -18.12
CA LEU A 53 14.22 -3.27 -19.11
C LEU A 53 14.41 -4.76 -19.44
N MET A 54 14.42 -5.64 -18.43
CA MET A 54 14.56 -7.09 -18.62
C MET A 54 13.41 -7.68 -19.43
N LYS A 55 12.18 -7.20 -19.22
CA LYS A 55 11.01 -7.65 -19.98
C LYS A 55 10.94 -7.07 -21.40
N LYS A 56 11.82 -6.14 -21.78
CA LYS A 56 11.82 -5.43 -23.07
C LYS A 56 10.47 -4.79 -23.40
N GLU A 57 9.74 -4.37 -22.38
CA GLU A 57 8.42 -3.74 -22.53
C GLU A 57 8.58 -2.35 -23.15
N ASN A 58 7.67 -2.00 -24.05
CA ASN A 58 7.67 -0.68 -24.68
C ASN A 58 7.17 0.34 -23.66
N MET A 59 8.09 1.10 -23.03
CA MET A 59 7.77 2.10 -21.99
C MET A 59 7.09 3.37 -22.53
N LYS A 60 6.54 3.32 -23.75
CA LYS A 60 5.81 4.44 -24.34
C LYS A 60 4.43 4.55 -23.70
N LEU A 61 4.21 5.65 -23.00
CA LEU A 61 2.92 6.00 -22.43
C LEU A 61 2.19 6.97 -23.36
N SER A 62 0.91 6.69 -23.63
CA SER A 62 0.03 7.71 -24.21
C SER A 62 -0.26 8.82 -23.19
N GLY A 63 -0.59 10.03 -23.64
CA GLY A 63 -0.94 11.14 -22.74
C GLY A 63 -2.10 10.83 -21.79
N LYS A 64 -3.06 10.00 -22.23
CA LYS A 64 -4.16 9.51 -21.37
C LYS A 64 -3.66 8.57 -20.27
N GLN A 65 -2.76 7.64 -20.60
CA GLN A 65 -2.16 6.74 -19.61
C GLN A 65 -1.30 7.53 -18.62
N LEU A 66 -0.52 8.51 -19.08
CA LEU A 66 0.29 9.35 -18.20
C LEU A 66 -0.59 10.10 -17.20
N ARG A 67 -1.69 10.72 -17.67
CA ARG A 67 -2.64 11.40 -16.79
C ARG A 67 -3.24 10.45 -15.75
N ALA A 68 -3.70 9.27 -16.16
CA ALA A 68 -4.25 8.28 -15.24
C ALA A 68 -3.22 7.82 -14.19
N ILE A 69 -1.97 7.60 -14.61
CA ILE A 69 -0.87 7.25 -13.71
C ILE A 69 -0.64 8.37 -12.68
N VAL A 70 -0.63 9.64 -13.11
CA VAL A 70 -0.43 10.77 -12.21
C VAL A 70 -1.57 10.87 -11.20
N GLU A 71 -2.83 10.79 -11.64
CA GLU A 71 -4.01 10.86 -10.76
C GLU A 71 -3.98 9.76 -9.69
N VAL A 72 -3.72 8.52 -10.08
CA VAL A 72 -3.62 7.38 -9.15
C VAL A 72 -2.40 7.53 -8.22
N SER A 73 -1.25 7.93 -8.77
CA SER A 73 -0.01 8.08 -7.99
C SER A 73 -0.14 9.17 -6.94
N LEU A 74 -0.83 10.27 -7.22
CA LEU A 74 -1.10 11.33 -6.25
C LEU A 74 -1.95 10.79 -5.09
N GLY A 75 -3.04 10.07 -5.38
CA GLY A 75 -3.87 9.45 -4.35
C GLY A 75 -3.08 8.49 -3.46
N CYS A 76 -2.34 7.56 -4.08
CA CYS A 76 -1.51 6.60 -3.36
C CYS A 76 -0.42 7.28 -2.51
N SER A 77 0.25 8.30 -3.07
CA SER A 77 1.31 9.03 -2.36
C SER A 77 0.74 9.78 -1.15
N PHE A 78 -0.44 10.39 -1.31
CA PHE A 78 -1.13 11.07 -0.22
C PHE A 78 -1.51 10.11 0.90
N THR A 79 -2.12 8.96 0.56
CA THR A 79 -2.45 7.91 1.53
C THR A 79 -1.22 7.45 2.30
N VAL A 80 -0.11 7.19 1.61
CA VAL A 80 1.14 6.73 2.21
C VAL A 80 1.76 7.81 3.11
N ALA A 81 1.79 9.07 2.65
CA ALA A 81 2.31 10.19 3.43
C ALA A 81 1.50 10.40 4.73
N LEU A 82 0.16 10.37 4.64
CA LEU A 82 -0.71 10.52 5.81
C LEU A 82 -0.54 9.34 6.78
N LEU A 83 -0.50 8.10 6.27
CA LEU A 83 -0.31 6.90 7.09
C LEU A 83 1.01 6.96 7.86
N TYR A 84 2.13 7.20 7.19
CA TYR A 84 3.44 7.26 7.86
C TYR A 84 3.55 8.47 8.80
N SER A 85 2.92 9.60 8.47
CA SER A 85 2.84 10.74 9.38
C SER A 85 2.05 10.41 10.65
N SER A 86 0.97 9.62 10.53
CA SER A 86 0.13 9.18 11.65
C SER A 86 0.88 8.35 12.69
N TYR A 87 1.97 7.66 12.30
CA TYR A 87 2.81 6.88 13.21
C TYR A 87 3.57 7.77 14.22
N SER A 88 3.67 9.06 13.96
CA SER A 88 4.21 10.03 14.93
C SER A 88 3.22 10.31 16.07
N TYR A 89 1.92 10.18 15.79
CA TYR A 89 0.85 10.54 16.73
C TYR A 89 0.17 9.32 17.37
N THR A 90 0.21 8.16 16.71
CA THR A 90 -0.48 6.94 17.14
C THR A 90 0.47 5.74 17.10
N ALA A 91 0.11 4.68 17.82
CA ALA A 91 0.83 3.41 17.73
C ALA A 91 0.68 2.82 16.32
N VAL A 92 1.76 2.24 15.79
CA VAL A 92 1.78 1.61 14.45
C VAL A 92 0.62 0.63 14.29
N GLY A 93 0.41 -0.23 15.28
CA GLY A 93 -0.65 -1.24 15.29
C GLY A 93 -2.03 -0.61 15.06
N THR A 94 -2.38 0.42 15.82
CA THR A 94 -3.66 1.12 15.70
C THR A 94 -3.84 1.73 14.31
N ALA A 95 -2.82 2.46 13.81
CA ALA A 95 -2.87 3.06 12.48
C ALA A 95 -2.99 2.00 11.37
N THR A 96 -2.28 0.87 11.47
CA THR A 96 -2.40 -0.23 10.49
C THR A 96 -3.73 -0.94 10.54
N THR A 97 -4.31 -1.13 11.73
CA THR A 97 -5.65 -1.74 11.87
C THR A 97 -6.70 -0.87 11.19
N ILE A 98 -6.67 0.46 11.44
CA ILE A 98 -7.57 1.40 10.77
C ILE A 98 -7.37 1.35 9.25
N HIS A 99 -6.12 1.28 8.78
CA HIS A 99 -5.82 1.15 7.36
C HIS A 99 -6.39 -0.15 6.76
N PHE A 100 -6.28 -1.29 7.43
CA PHE A 100 -6.87 -2.55 6.94
C PHE A 100 -8.40 -2.61 7.00
N MET A 101 -9.04 -1.70 7.75
CA MET A 101 -10.48 -1.49 7.71
C MET A 101 -10.93 -0.68 6.48
N TYR A 102 -10.03 -0.21 5.61
CA TYR A 102 -10.44 0.54 4.42
C TYR A 102 -11.48 -0.18 3.53
N PRO A 103 -11.48 -1.51 3.33
CA PRO A 103 -12.49 -2.15 2.48
C PRO A 103 -13.89 -2.02 3.07
N LEU A 104 -14.02 -2.00 4.40
CA LEU A 104 -15.28 -1.73 5.09
C LEU A 104 -15.74 -0.29 4.81
N TRP A 105 -14.86 0.69 4.99
CA TRP A 105 -15.18 2.10 4.75
C TRP A 105 -15.51 2.39 3.28
N VAL A 106 -14.78 1.76 2.35
CA VAL A 106 -15.04 1.86 0.91
C VAL A 106 -16.39 1.22 0.56
N SER A 107 -16.69 0.04 1.09
CA SER A 107 -17.99 -0.62 0.89
C SER A 107 -19.16 0.24 1.39
N LEU A 108 -19.02 0.84 2.57
CA LEU A 108 -20.01 1.78 3.11
C LEU A 108 -20.17 3.02 2.22
N ALA A 109 -19.06 3.61 1.76
CA ALA A 109 -19.09 4.78 0.88
C ALA A 109 -19.78 4.47 -0.46
N ILE A 110 -19.49 3.32 -1.07
CA ILE A 110 -20.14 2.87 -2.31
C ILE A 110 -21.65 2.71 -2.08
N SER A 111 -22.04 2.06 -0.98
CA SER A 111 -23.46 1.88 -0.64
C SER A 111 -24.18 3.22 -0.45
N MET A 112 -23.54 4.22 0.16
CA MET A 112 -24.12 5.55 0.33
C MET A 112 -24.20 6.35 -0.98
N ILE A 113 -23.14 6.33 -1.79
CA ILE A 113 -23.03 7.13 -3.03
C ILE A 113 -23.93 6.56 -4.13
N PHE A 114 -23.85 5.25 -4.37
CA PHE A 114 -24.59 4.57 -5.43
C PHE A 114 -25.96 4.07 -4.97
N ARG A 115 -26.28 4.19 -3.67
CA ARG A 115 -27.52 3.67 -3.05
C ARG A 115 -27.71 2.16 -3.27
N GLU A 116 -26.63 1.44 -3.55
CA GLU A 116 -26.64 -0.01 -3.71
C GLU A 116 -26.57 -0.70 -2.35
N LYS A 117 -27.36 -1.76 -2.18
CA LYS A 117 -27.26 -2.59 -0.96
C LYS A 117 -25.97 -3.39 -1.04
N PRO A 118 -25.17 -3.47 0.04
CA PRO A 118 -23.99 -4.32 0.04
C PRO A 118 -24.41 -5.75 -0.31
N GLU A 119 -23.78 -6.34 -1.33
CA GLU A 119 -23.98 -7.76 -1.61
C GLU A 119 -23.69 -8.56 -0.34
N LYS A 120 -24.55 -9.55 -0.06
CA LYS A 120 -24.36 -10.44 1.09
C LYS A 120 -22.93 -10.98 1.05
N PRO A 121 -22.22 -11.07 2.19
CA PRO A 121 -20.91 -11.71 2.21
C PRO A 121 -21.07 -13.07 1.54
N GLN A 122 -20.28 -13.35 0.50
CA GLN A 122 -20.13 -14.72 0.02
C GLN A 122 -19.56 -15.49 1.20
N ALA A 123 -20.46 -16.16 1.93
CA ALA A 123 -20.08 -17.12 2.94
C ALA A 123 -19.17 -18.11 2.22
N VAL A 124 -17.91 -18.13 2.61
CA VAL A 124 -16.91 -19.07 2.14
C VAL A 124 -17.46 -20.45 2.50
N SER A 125 -18.06 -21.12 1.51
CA SER A 125 -18.50 -22.50 1.53
C SER A 125 -17.32 -23.43 1.33
#